data_AF-A0A4P6EPG4-F1
#
_entry.id   AF-A0A4P6EPG4-F1
#
_cell.length_a   1.000
_cell.length_b   1.000
_cell.length_c   1.000
_cell.angle_alpha   90.00
_cell.angle_beta   90.00
_cell.angle_gamma   90.00
#
_symmetry.space_group_name_H-M   'P 1'
#
loop_
_entity.id
_entity.type
_entity.pdbx_description
1 polymer ?
#
loop_
_entity_poly.entity_id
_entity_poly.type
_entity_poly.pdbx_seq_one_letter_code
_entity_poly.pdbx_strand_id
1 'polypeptide(L)'
;MAEQANKPAPSAPTELIEESVETVSVRRAPKMIVFLVLGAAVGIAVAVILTYGFGVFDESGSEQSAYSAVSYTSGQIFGFLALICGVVGVAVGGVVALILERTVGRRTRQVQVDRERVTTVD
;
A
#
# COMPACT_ATOMS: atom_id res chain seq x y z
N MET A 1 0.10 -84.16 6.39
CA MET A 1 1.19 -83.25 5.97
C MET A 1 0.51 -82.04 5.34
N ALA A 2 -0.01 -81.15 6.18
CA ALA A 2 0.66 -79.94 6.65
C ALA A 2 0.39 -78.78 5.68
N GLU A 3 -0.85 -78.30 5.79
CA GLU A 3 -1.37 -77.01 5.36
C GLU A 3 -0.67 -75.90 6.15
N GLN A 4 0.53 -75.49 5.73
CA GLN A 4 1.22 -74.32 6.25
C GLN A 4 2.09 -73.68 5.17
N ALA A 5 1.49 -72.91 4.26
CA ALA A 5 2.28 -72.06 3.36
C ALA A 5 1.50 -70.88 2.78
N ASN A 6 0.67 -70.19 3.58
CA ASN A 6 0.37 -68.79 3.28
C ASN A 6 -0.21 -68.06 4.51
N LYS A 7 0.68 -67.60 5.40
CA LYS A 7 0.33 -66.55 6.35
C LYS A 7 0.68 -65.22 5.70
N PRO A 8 -0.27 -64.31 5.44
CA PRO A 8 0.10 -62.95 5.08
C PRO A 8 0.90 -62.37 6.25
N ALA A 9 2.08 -61.82 5.93
CA ALA A 9 2.90 -61.12 6.90
C ALA A 9 2.08 -60.00 7.58
N PRO A 10 2.36 -59.64 8.84
CA PRO A 10 1.75 -58.48 9.47
C PRO A 10 1.91 -57.30 8.52
N SER A 11 0.79 -56.75 8.05
CA SER A 11 0.80 -55.50 7.30
C SER A 11 1.42 -54.46 8.22
N ALA A 12 2.70 -54.17 7.99
CA ALA A 12 3.35 -53.00 8.55
C ALA A 12 2.41 -51.81 8.32
N PRO A 13 2.24 -50.90 9.30
CA PRO A 13 1.44 -49.70 9.11
C PRO A 13 1.89 -49.05 7.79
N THR A 14 1.02 -49.06 6.78
CA THR A 14 1.26 -48.32 5.56
C THR A 14 1.17 -46.87 5.98
N GLU A 15 2.32 -46.26 6.25
CA GLU A 15 2.46 -44.84 6.57
C GLU A 15 1.89 -44.06 5.39
N LEU A 16 0.65 -43.62 5.53
CA LEU A 16 -0.06 -42.86 4.52
C LEU A 16 0.44 -41.42 4.64
N ILE A 17 1.54 -41.10 3.96
CA ILE A 17 2.07 -39.73 3.89
C ILE A 17 1.11 -38.92 3.03
N GLU A 18 0.12 -38.30 3.66
CA GLU A 18 -0.82 -37.38 3.00
C GLU A 18 -0.14 -36.00 2.86
N GLU A 19 0.60 -35.84 1.76
CA GLU A 19 1.29 -34.60 1.39
C GLU A 19 0.27 -33.53 0.96
N SER A 20 -0.33 -32.83 1.92
CA SER A 20 -1.20 -31.67 1.63
C SER A 20 -0.36 -30.39 1.54
N VAL A 21 -0.03 -30.01 0.30
CA VAL A 21 0.70 -28.78 -0.02
C VAL A 21 -0.24 -27.56 0.16
N GLU A 22 -0.27 -26.98 1.35
CA GLU A 22 -1.01 -25.73 1.61
C GLU A 22 -0.18 -24.52 1.17
N THR A 23 -0.56 -23.91 0.04
CA THR A 23 0.13 -22.77 -0.56
C THR A 23 -0.26 -21.45 0.13
N VAL A 24 0.52 -21.04 1.14
CA VAL A 24 0.33 -19.73 1.80
C VAL A 24 1.10 -18.64 1.05
N SER A 25 0.37 -17.78 0.32
CA SER A 25 0.96 -16.62 -0.33
C SER A 25 1.19 -15.47 0.67
N VAL A 26 2.43 -15.17 1.02
CA VAL A 26 2.76 -13.94 1.76
C VAL A 26 2.92 -12.80 0.76
N ARG A 27 1.84 -12.04 0.52
CA ARG A 27 1.93 -10.82 -0.30
C ARG A 27 2.58 -9.71 0.53
N ARG A 28 3.81 -9.30 0.16
CA ARG A 28 4.35 -8.02 0.64
C ARG A 28 3.53 -6.90 0.00
N ALA A 29 2.76 -6.18 0.81
CA ALA A 29 2.04 -5.00 0.34
C ALA A 29 3.04 -3.90 -0.06
N PRO A 30 2.97 -3.35 -1.28
CA PRO A 30 3.75 -2.18 -1.67
C PRO A 30 3.44 -0.99 -0.76
N LYS A 31 4.46 -0.19 -0.41
CA LYS A 31 4.31 0.95 0.51
C LYS A 31 3.67 2.16 -0.19
N MET A 32 2.37 2.08 -0.47
CA MET A 32 1.59 3.14 -1.11
C MET A 32 1.58 4.46 -0.31
N ILE A 33 1.72 4.36 1.01
CA ILE A 33 1.74 5.52 1.93
C ILE A 33 2.81 6.55 1.56
N VAL A 34 3.98 6.12 1.08
CA VAL A 34 5.08 7.04 0.76
C VAL A 34 4.69 8.00 -0.37
N PHE A 35 3.99 7.52 -1.39
CA PHE A 35 3.56 8.34 -2.52
C PHE A 35 2.44 9.31 -2.12
N LEU A 36 1.54 8.90 -1.23
CA LEU A 36 0.49 9.78 -0.70
C LEU A 36 1.10 10.92 0.11
N VAL A 37 2.04 10.61 1.00
CA VAL A 37 2.73 11.61 1.83
C VAL A 37 3.57 12.56 0.96
N LEU A 38 4.29 12.03 -0.02
CA LEU A 38 5.07 12.84 -0.95
C LEU A 38 4.16 13.78 -1.77
N GLY A 39 3.04 13.26 -2.28
CA GLY A 39 2.03 14.04 -2.99
C GLY A 39 1.44 15.16 -2.13
N ALA A 40 1.08 14.85 -0.88
CA ALA A 40 0.61 15.85 0.08
C ALA A 40 1.68 16.94 0.33
N ALA A 41 2.93 16.54 0.55
CA ALA A 41 4.03 17.46 0.80
C ALA A 41 4.27 18.40 -0.40
N VAL A 42 4.23 17.87 -1.63
CA VAL A 42 4.32 18.69 -2.85
C VAL A 42 3.13 19.63 -2.96
N GLY A 43 1.90 19.16 -2.68
CA GLY A 43 0.70 20.01 -2.67
C GLY A 43 0.78 21.16 -1.67
N ILE A 44 1.26 20.88 -0.45
CA ILE A 44 1.48 21.91 0.57
C ILE A 44 2.58 22.88 0.13
N ALA A 45 3.68 22.39 -0.46
CA ALA A 45 4.73 23.26 -0.99
C ALA A 45 4.19 24.20 -2.08
N VAL A 46 3.32 23.70 -2.97
CA VAL A 46 2.62 24.52 -3.97
C VAL A 46 1.73 25.56 -3.28
N ALA A 47 0.98 25.20 -2.24
CA ALA A 47 0.17 26.15 -1.48
C ALA A 47 1.03 27.25 -0.84
N VAL A 48 2.17 26.90 -0.24
CA VAL A 48 3.13 27.89 0.30
C VAL A 48 3.63 28.83 -0.79
N ILE A 49 4.01 28.30 -1.96
CA ILE A 49 4.50 29.12 -3.08
C ILE A 49 3.39 30.04 -3.62
N LEU A 50 2.17 29.55 -3.74
CA LEU A 50 1.03 30.35 -4.17
C LEU A 50 0.68 31.44 -3.14
N THR A 51 0.74 31.13 -1.84
CA THR A 51 0.47 32.10 -0.78
C THR A 51 1.57 33.16 -0.67
N TYR A 52 2.84 32.78 -0.65
CA TYR A 52 3.94 33.69 -0.29
C TYR A 52 4.85 34.04 -1.47
N GLY A 53 4.85 33.25 -2.53
CA GLY A 53 5.75 33.42 -3.68
C GLY A 53 5.17 34.26 -4.82
N PHE A 54 3.84 34.28 -5.00
CA PHE A 54 3.21 35.00 -6.11
C PHE A 54 2.70 36.40 -5.78
N GLY A 55 2.91 36.91 -4.55
CA GLY A 55 2.56 38.29 -4.20
C GLY A 55 1.11 38.67 -4.50
N VAL A 56 0.20 37.69 -4.51
CA VAL A 56 -1.23 37.90 -4.78
C VAL A 56 -1.81 38.85 -3.71
N PHE A 57 -1.30 38.74 -2.48
CA PHE A 57 -1.66 39.53 -1.32
C PHE A 57 -0.90 40.86 -1.33
N ASP A 58 -1.65 41.96 -1.27
CA ASP A 58 -1.13 43.31 -1.07
C ASP A 58 -0.31 43.39 0.24
N GLU A 59 0.57 44.39 0.38
CA GLU A 59 1.55 44.51 1.50
C GLU A 59 0.92 44.45 2.91
N SER A 60 -0.40 44.64 2.99
CA SER A 60 -1.23 44.57 4.18
C SER A 60 -1.64 43.15 4.63
N GLY A 61 -1.37 42.10 3.85
CA GLY A 61 -1.66 40.70 4.21
C GLY A 61 -3.15 40.36 4.27
N SER A 62 -4.00 41.21 3.69
CA SER A 62 -5.44 41.07 3.62
C SER A 62 -5.92 41.20 2.18
N GLU A 63 -6.57 40.16 1.65
CA GLU A 63 -7.29 40.30 0.38
C GLU A 63 -8.72 40.71 0.64
N GLN A 64 -9.13 41.81 0.01
CA GLN A 64 -10.52 42.22 -0.01
C GLN A 64 -11.26 41.39 -1.06
N SER A 65 -12.15 40.50 -0.61
CA SER A 65 -12.93 39.68 -1.53
C SER A 65 -13.86 40.57 -2.37
N ALA A 66 -13.76 40.50 -3.70
CA ALA A 66 -14.59 41.29 -4.62
C ALA A 66 -16.09 40.95 -4.52
N TYR A 67 -16.43 39.80 -3.91
CA TYR A 67 -17.81 39.30 -3.78
C TYR A 67 -18.39 39.41 -2.37
N SER A 68 -17.57 39.71 -1.35
CA SER A 68 -18.03 39.81 0.03
C SER A 68 -17.15 40.83 0.74
N ALA A 69 -17.72 41.80 1.45
CA ALA A 69 -16.98 42.86 2.16
C ALA A 69 -16.17 42.36 3.38
N VAL A 70 -15.78 41.08 3.37
CA VAL A 70 -14.97 40.43 4.39
C VAL A 70 -13.54 40.35 3.88
N SER A 71 -12.60 40.90 4.64
CA SER A 71 -11.17 40.74 4.43
C SER A 71 -10.70 39.41 5.01
N TYR A 72 -9.98 38.64 4.21
CA TYR A 72 -9.39 37.37 4.64
C TYR A 72 -7.90 37.57 4.94
N THR A 73 -7.43 37.03 6.06
CA THR A 73 -6.00 37.02 6.40
C THR A 73 -5.24 35.99 5.56
N SER A 74 -3.98 36.28 5.20
CA SER A 74 -3.10 35.35 4.47
C SER A 74 -3.03 33.95 5.10
N GLY A 75 -3.11 33.84 6.43
CA GLY A 75 -3.11 32.55 7.13
C GLY A 75 -4.36 31.69 6.84
N GLN A 76 -5.51 32.32 6.66
CA GLN A 76 -6.77 31.62 6.35
C GLN A 76 -6.76 31.13 4.90
N ILE A 77 -6.24 31.94 3.99
CA ILE A 77 -6.12 31.59 2.58
C ILE A 77 -5.09 30.48 2.39
N PHE A 78 -3.96 30.56 3.08
CA PHE A 78 -3.00 29.46 3.18
C PHE A 78 -3.68 28.17 3.65
N GLY A 79 -4.47 28.23 4.72
CA GLY A 79 -5.17 27.06 5.24
C GLY A 79 -6.07 26.39 4.20
N PHE A 80 -6.92 27.17 3.51
CA PHE A 80 -7.79 26.62 2.47
C PHE A 80 -7.01 26.08 1.28
N LEU A 81 -5.99 26.82 0.83
CA LEU A 81 -5.17 26.40 -0.29
C LEU A 81 -4.36 25.14 0.04
N ALA A 82 -3.80 25.05 1.25
CA ALA A 82 -3.10 23.86 1.74
C ALA A 82 -4.04 22.65 1.81
N LEU A 83 -5.30 22.83 2.22
CA LEU A 83 -6.30 21.75 2.21
C LEU A 83 -6.58 21.28 0.78
N ILE A 84 -6.91 22.19 -0.14
CA ILE A 84 -7.26 21.84 -1.53
C ILE A 84 -6.04 21.25 -2.25
N CYS A 85 -4.91 21.95 -2.26
CA CYS A 85 -3.68 21.50 -2.89
C CYS A 85 -3.14 20.22 -2.24
N GLY A 86 -3.31 20.05 -0.93
CA GLY A 86 -2.96 18.81 -0.21
C GLY A 86 -3.79 17.63 -0.70
N VAL A 87 -5.11 17.76 -0.77
CA VAL A 87 -6.00 16.69 -1.28
C VAL A 87 -5.70 16.35 -2.73
N VAL A 88 -5.51 17.36 -3.58
CA VAL A 88 -5.12 17.17 -4.99
C VAL A 88 -3.76 16.48 -5.09
N GLY A 89 -2.78 16.90 -4.27
CA GLY A 89 -1.45 16.30 -4.20
C GLY A 89 -1.50 14.83 -3.79
N VAL A 90 -2.30 14.49 -2.78
CA VAL A 90 -2.54 13.09 -2.36
C VAL A 90 -3.18 12.28 -3.49
N ALA A 91 -4.18 12.83 -4.17
CA ALA A 91 -4.84 12.15 -5.29
C ALA A 91 -3.85 11.85 -6.43
N VAL A 92 -3.05 12.84 -6.84
CA VAL A 92 -2.03 12.68 -7.87
C VAL A 92 -0.95 11.68 -7.42
N GLY A 93 -0.47 11.81 -6.19
CA GLY A 93 0.49 10.87 -5.60
C GLY A 93 -0.06 9.44 -5.59
N GLY A 94 -1.32 9.26 -5.23
CA GLY A 94 -2.02 7.97 -5.26
C GLY A 94 -2.15 7.40 -6.67
N VAL A 95 -2.51 8.22 -7.66
CA VAL A 95 -2.56 7.78 -9.07
C VAL A 95 -1.18 7.32 -9.54
N VAL A 96 -0.12 8.08 -9.24
CA VAL A 96 1.26 7.70 -9.56
C VAL A 96 1.64 6.39 -8.85
N ALA A 97 1.27 6.23 -7.58
CA ALA A 97 1.50 5.01 -6.82
C ALA A 97 0.82 3.80 -7.48
N LEU A 98 -0.43 3.96 -7.93
CA LEU A 98 -1.19 2.89 -8.58
C LEU A 98 -0.57 2.50 -9.93
N ILE A 99 -0.10 3.47 -10.71
CA ILE A 99 0.59 3.22 -11.98
C ILE A 99 1.89 2.43 -11.73
N LEU A 100 2.67 2.83 -10.73
CA LEU A 100 3.91 2.16 -10.36
C LEU A 100 3.66 0.77 -9.79
N GLU A 101 2.67 0.60 -8.91
CA GLU A 101 2.27 -0.70 -8.40
C GLU A 101 1.84 -1.64 -9.54
N ARG A 102 1.08 -1.13 -10.52
CA ARG A 102 0.65 -1.92 -11.68
C ARG A 102 1.81 -2.32 -12.60
N THR A 103 2.86 -1.51 -12.65
CA THR A 103 4.04 -1.75 -13.51
C THR A 103 5.07 -2.65 -12.80
N VAL A 104 5.33 -2.39 -11.52
CA VAL A 104 6.33 -3.10 -10.69
C VAL A 104 5.76 -4.40 -10.12
N GLY A 105 4.45 -4.48 -9.85
CA GLY A 105 3.76 -5.71 -9.45
C GLY A 105 3.90 -6.82 -10.49
N ARG A 106 4.04 -6.48 -11.78
CA ARG A 106 4.38 -7.45 -12.84
C ARG A 106 5.81 -7.99 -12.75
N ARG A 107 6.72 -7.26 -12.09
CA ARG A 107 8.16 -7.55 -12.01
C ARG A 107 8.60 -8.17 -10.68
N THR A 108 7.69 -8.35 -9.72
CA THR A 108 8.05 -8.90 -8.41
C THR A 108 8.29 -10.40 -8.54
N ARG A 109 9.59 -10.72 -8.61
CA ARG A 109 10.19 -12.04 -8.73
C ARG A 109 9.61 -12.99 -7.67
N GLN A 110 8.96 -14.05 -8.15
CA GLN A 110 8.47 -15.16 -7.32
C GLN A 110 9.65 -15.76 -6.55
N VAL A 111 9.59 -15.72 -5.21
CA VAL A 111 10.47 -16.50 -4.36
C VAL A 111 9.68 -17.75 -3.98
N GLN A 112 10.08 -18.90 -4.52
CA GLN A 112 9.60 -20.20 -4.08
C GLN A 112 10.00 -20.39 -2.61
N VAL A 113 9.01 -20.61 -1.76
CA VAL A 113 9.22 -21.01 -0.37
C VAL A 113 8.77 -22.45 -0.30
N ASP A 114 9.72 -23.37 -0.20
CA ASP A 114 9.44 -24.76 0.16
C ASP A 114 9.15 -24.81 1.66
N ARG A 115 8.01 -25.39 2.04
CA ARG A 115 7.64 -25.57 3.45
C ARG A 115 7.16 -27.00 3.64
N GLU A 116 8.03 -27.82 4.22
CA GLU A 116 7.74 -29.21 4.55
C GLU A 116 7.19 -29.30 5.99
N ARG A 117 6.04 -29.94 6.17
CA ARG A 117 5.41 -30.15 7.49
C ARG A 117 5.21 -31.65 7.70
N VAL A 118 5.95 -32.21 8.67
CA VAL A 118 5.84 -33.62 9.06
C VAL A 118 4.82 -33.76 10.19
N THR A 119 3.85 -34.65 10.01
CA THR A 119 2.88 -35.04 11.05
C THR A 119 2.97 -36.54 11.23
N THR A 120 3.37 -37.00 12.42
CA THR A 120 3.38 -38.42 12.80
C THR A 120 2.03 -38.80 13.37
N VAL A 121 1.38 -39.80 12.78
CA VAL A 121 0.13 -40.40 13.26
C VAL A 121 0.49 -41.65 14.07
N ASP A 122 0.05 -41.72 15.33
CA ASP A 122 0.22 -42.87 16.24
C ASP A 122 -0.58 -44.11 15.80
#